data_AF-A0A672L513-F1
#
_entry.id   AF-A0A672L513-F1
#
_cell.length_a   1.000
_cell.length_b   1.000
_cell.length_c   1.000
_cell.angle_alpha   90.00
_cell.angle_beta   90.00
_cell.angle_gamma   90.00
#
_symmetry.space_group_name_H-M   'P 1'
#
loop_
_entity.id
_entity.type
_entity.pdbx_description
1 polymer ?
#
loop_
_entity_poly.entity_id
_entity_poly.type
_entity_poly.pdbx_seq_one_letter_code
_entity_poly.pdbx_strand_id
1 'polypeptide(L)'
;MVVMVVGFLTVLIQGASRAGGIESVWSTAHTGGRMDVFDFDINPLRRHTFWTLTVGGTFTWLGIYGVNQSTIQRCISCKTEGHARWALYLNLLGLWIILFCAVISGLIMYTFYSRCDPWSTGSVSAPDQLMPYFVMEILGAFPGLPGLFVACAFSGTLSTVAASINALATVTYEDFVSQCFRDLSNRAANWISKALCKYTQCVQGIKRGYAHNPNIDSYERHRQNSPSAISGSI
;
A
#
# COMPACT_ATOMS: atom_id res chain seq x y z
N MET A 1 13.59 1.41 1.67
CA MET A 1 13.11 2.41 2.66
C MET A 1 13.69 3.78 2.41
N VAL A 2 15.02 3.96 2.39
CA VAL A 2 15.67 5.28 2.14
C VAL A 2 15.06 6.02 0.95
N VAL A 3 14.94 5.34 -0.20
CA VAL A 3 14.40 5.94 -1.42
C VAL A 3 12.93 6.38 -1.27
N MET A 4 12.10 5.61 -0.56
CA MET A 4 10.70 6.00 -0.28
C MET A 4 10.64 7.21 0.65
N VAL A 5 11.48 7.24 1.69
CA VAL A 5 11.56 8.39 2.61
C VAL A 5 11.99 9.65 1.86
N VAL A 6 13.01 9.56 1.00
CA VAL A 6 13.42 10.69 0.16
C VAL A 6 12.28 11.15 -0.75
N GLY A 7 11.55 10.22 -1.37
CA GLY A 7 10.39 10.54 -2.20
C GLY A 7 9.25 11.21 -1.43
N PHE A 8 9.01 10.82 -0.18
CA PHE A 8 8.05 11.52 0.67
C PHE A 8 8.56 12.90 1.09
N LEU A 9 9.84 13.04 1.45
CA LEU A 9 10.42 14.33 1.83
C LEU A 9 10.34 15.36 0.71
N THR A 10 10.58 14.96 -0.55
CA THR A 10 10.43 15.88 -1.69
C THR A 10 8.99 16.36 -1.86
N VAL A 11 8.01 15.45 -1.70
CA VAL A 11 6.58 15.79 -1.75
C VAL A 11 6.19 16.68 -0.57
N LEU A 12 6.68 16.43 0.64
CA LEU A 12 6.40 17.25 1.80
C LEU A 12 6.91 18.68 1.63
N ILE A 13 8.17 18.84 1.19
CA ILE A 13 8.79 20.16 1.03
C ILE A 13 8.11 20.95 -0.10
N GLN A 14 7.96 20.35 -1.28
CA GLN A 14 7.39 21.05 -2.44
C GLN A 14 5.88 21.17 -2.37
N GLY A 15 5.19 20.18 -1.81
CA GLY A 15 3.76 20.26 -1.57
C GLY A 15 3.43 21.34 -0.56
N ALA A 16 4.15 21.43 0.57
CA ALA A 16 3.92 22.48 1.56
C ALA A 16 4.21 23.88 0.99
N SER A 17 5.28 24.05 0.20
CA SER A 17 5.59 25.35 -0.40
C SER A 17 4.50 25.82 -1.38
N ARG A 18 3.97 24.90 -2.20
CA ARG A 18 2.89 25.17 -3.16
C ARG A 18 1.52 25.34 -2.50
N ALA A 19 1.28 24.71 -1.36
CA ALA A 19 0.04 24.81 -0.60
C ALA A 19 -0.06 26.06 0.30
N GLY A 20 0.90 26.99 0.22
CA GLY A 20 0.91 28.22 1.03
C GLY A 20 1.58 28.06 2.41
N GLY A 21 2.39 27.01 2.61
CA GLY A 21 3.12 26.74 3.84
C GLY A 21 2.42 25.75 4.77
N ILE A 22 3.14 25.27 5.78
CA ILE A 22 2.63 24.25 6.72
C ILE A 22 1.50 24.77 7.61
N GLU A 23 1.50 26.08 7.89
CA GLU A 23 0.45 26.75 8.68
C GLU A 23 -0.88 26.73 7.94
N SER A 24 -0.87 27.03 6.63
CA SER A 24 -2.06 26.94 5.79
C SER A 24 -2.60 25.51 5.76
N VAL A 25 -1.71 24.51 5.62
CA VAL A 25 -2.10 23.09 5.64
C VAL A 25 -2.78 22.71 6.96
N TRP A 26 -2.22 23.14 8.09
CA TRP A 26 -2.80 22.87 9.39
C TRP A 26 -4.15 23.55 9.57
N SER A 27 -4.26 24.84 9.23
CA SER A 27 -5.51 25.60 9.34
C SER A 27 -6.61 25.01 8.46
N THR A 28 -6.31 24.71 7.19
CA THR A 28 -7.29 24.12 6.27
C THR A 28 -7.71 22.73 6.71
N ALA A 29 -6.79 21.90 7.21
CA ALA A 29 -7.13 20.59 7.77
C ALA A 29 -8.04 20.70 9.01
N HIS A 30 -7.81 21.71 9.86
CA HIS A 30 -8.66 21.98 11.02
C HIS A 30 -10.08 22.35 10.59
N THR A 31 -10.20 23.35 9.72
CA THR A 31 -11.51 23.84 9.25
C THR A 31 -12.26 22.78 8.44
N GLY A 32 -11.54 21.93 7.71
CA GLY A 32 -12.11 20.82 6.94
C GLY A 32 -12.53 19.60 7.78
N GLY A 33 -12.40 19.66 9.11
CA GLY A 33 -12.76 18.55 10.01
C GLY A 33 -11.90 17.29 9.81
N ARG A 34 -10.72 17.41 9.19
CA ARG A 34 -9.83 16.27 8.89
C ARG A 34 -8.87 15.93 10.02
N MET A 35 -8.92 16.70 11.12
CA MET A 35 -8.14 16.47 12.34
C MET A 35 -8.91 15.73 13.44
N ASP A 36 -10.09 15.20 13.14
CA ASP A 36 -10.77 14.29 14.06
C ASP A 36 -10.12 12.91 14.00
N VAL A 37 -9.26 12.62 14.98
CA VAL A 37 -8.40 11.41 15.02
C VAL A 37 -9.15 10.21 15.60
N PHE A 38 -10.19 10.44 16.42
CA PHE A 38 -10.81 9.39 17.22
C PHE A 38 -12.32 9.31 17.00
N ASP A 39 -12.72 8.51 16.01
CA ASP A 39 -14.12 8.08 15.87
C ASP A 39 -14.36 6.81 16.70
N PHE A 40 -15.14 6.93 17.79
CA PHE A 40 -15.47 5.81 18.70
C PHE A 40 -16.73 5.02 18.30
N ASP A 41 -17.28 5.24 17.09
CA ASP A 41 -18.41 4.47 16.58
C ASP A 41 -18.09 2.97 16.52
N ILE A 42 -19.03 2.16 17.02
CA ILE A 42 -18.94 0.70 17.15
C ILE A 42 -19.38 0.00 15.85
N ASN A 43 -19.94 0.73 14.87
CA ASN A 43 -20.41 0.16 13.62
C ASN A 43 -19.28 -0.56 12.85
N PRO A 44 -19.34 -1.90 12.68
CA PRO A 44 -18.29 -2.66 12.02
C PRO A 44 -18.20 -2.44 10.50
N LEU A 45 -19.21 -1.81 9.89
CA LEU A 45 -19.18 -1.43 8.47
C LEU A 45 -18.35 -0.17 8.22
N ARG A 46 -18.08 0.63 9.26
CA ARG A 46 -17.21 1.80 9.14
C ARG A 46 -15.75 1.36 9.16
N ARG A 47 -15.06 1.61 8.04
CA ARG A 47 -13.69 1.13 7.80
C ARG A 47 -12.62 1.74 8.72
N HIS A 48 -12.84 2.96 9.21
CA HIS A 48 -11.85 3.73 9.99
C HIS A 48 -12.47 4.28 11.27
N THR A 49 -12.61 3.41 12.26
CA THR A 49 -13.00 3.75 13.64
C THR A 49 -11.90 3.32 14.59
N PHE A 50 -11.89 3.86 15.81
CA PHE A 50 -10.97 3.45 16.87
C PHE A 50 -10.96 1.93 17.04
N TRP A 51 -12.14 1.29 17.03
CA TRP A 51 -12.28 -0.15 17.22
C TRP A 51 -11.74 -0.96 16.04
N THR A 52 -12.07 -0.57 14.81
CA THR A 52 -11.60 -1.29 13.61
C THR A 52 -10.09 -1.14 13.42
N LEU A 53 -9.53 0.02 13.75
CA LEU A 53 -8.09 0.27 13.69
C LEU A 53 -7.33 -0.43 14.82
N THR A 54 -7.82 -0.40 16.06
CA THR A 54 -7.11 -1.03 17.19
C THR A 54 -7.27 -2.54 17.18
N VAL A 55 -8.50 -3.06 17.17
CA VAL A 55 -8.76 -4.50 17.21
C VAL A 55 -8.38 -5.14 15.87
N GLY A 56 -8.94 -4.66 14.77
CA GLY A 56 -8.65 -5.18 13.43
C GLY A 56 -7.19 -4.98 13.02
N GLY A 57 -6.60 -3.84 13.36
CA GLY A 57 -5.18 -3.59 13.16
C GLY A 57 -4.30 -4.54 13.97
N THR A 58 -4.61 -4.81 15.24
CA THR A 58 -3.84 -5.75 16.07
C THR A 58 -3.80 -7.14 15.44
N PHE A 59 -4.94 -7.69 15.02
CA PHE A 59 -4.97 -8.99 14.34
C PHE A 59 -4.22 -8.97 13.01
N THR A 60 -4.33 -7.87 12.24
CA THR A 60 -3.62 -7.70 10.98
C THR A 60 -2.10 -7.70 11.18
N TRP A 61 -1.61 -6.92 12.14
CA TRP A 61 -0.17 -6.82 12.45
C TRP A 61 0.37 -8.11 13.07
N LEU A 62 -0.40 -8.77 13.93
CA LEU A 62 -0.06 -10.07 14.48
C LEU A 62 0.06 -11.12 13.35
N GLY A 63 -0.83 -11.08 12.36
CA GLY A 63 -0.73 -11.91 11.17
C GLY A 63 0.57 -11.68 10.39
N ILE A 64 0.88 -10.41 10.12
CA ILE A 64 2.03 -10.00 9.30
C ILE A 64 3.38 -10.32 9.97
N TYR A 65 3.49 -10.17 11.29
CA TYR A 65 4.77 -10.40 11.99
C TYR A 65 4.86 -11.76 12.68
N GLY A 66 3.72 -12.34 13.10
CA GLY A 66 3.67 -13.57 13.88
C GLY A 66 3.61 -14.85 13.05
N VAL A 67 2.90 -14.86 11.92
CA VAL A 67 2.68 -16.09 11.12
C VAL A 67 3.08 -15.97 9.65
N ASN A 68 3.39 -14.77 9.16
CA ASN A 68 3.79 -14.60 7.77
C ASN A 68 5.15 -15.26 7.50
N GLN A 69 5.15 -16.23 6.60
CA GLN A 69 6.35 -16.97 6.20
C GLN A 69 7.47 -16.06 5.71
N SER A 70 7.17 -14.97 4.98
CA SER A 70 8.20 -14.06 4.50
C SER A 70 8.94 -13.36 5.64
N THR A 71 8.22 -13.01 6.71
CA THR A 71 8.80 -12.35 7.89
C THR A 71 9.64 -13.35 8.69
N ILE A 72 9.10 -14.55 8.93
CA ILE A 72 9.80 -15.62 9.67
C ILE A 72 11.11 -16.00 8.96
N GLN A 73 11.07 -16.17 7.63
CA GLN A 73 12.25 -16.50 6.82
C GLN A 73 13.37 -15.45 6.93
N ARG A 74 13.02 -14.15 7.01
CA ARG A 74 14.00 -13.08 7.22
C ARG A 74 14.63 -13.14 8.61
N CYS A 75 13.84 -13.46 9.63
CA CYS A 75 14.31 -13.59 11.00
C CYS A 75 15.29 -14.77 11.15
N ILE A 76 14.96 -15.95 10.61
CA ILE A 76 15.83 -17.15 10.70
C ILE A 76 17.11 -17.03 9.86
N SER A 77 17.14 -16.12 8.88
CA SER A 77 18.34 -15.84 8.08
C SER A 77 19.37 -14.97 8.81
N CYS A 78 19.00 -14.41 9.97
CA CYS A 78 19.90 -13.63 10.80
C CYS A 78 20.84 -14.54 11.62
N LYS A 79 22.08 -14.09 11.83
CA LYS A 79 23.12 -14.87 12.53
C LYS A 79 22.77 -15.18 13.99
N THR A 80 22.06 -14.28 14.66
CA THR A 80 21.63 -14.43 16.05
C THR A 80 20.24 -13.86 16.27
N GLU A 81 19.56 -14.31 17.32
CA GLU A 81 18.24 -13.79 17.71
C GLU A 81 18.27 -12.27 17.96
N GLY A 82 19.33 -11.76 18.57
CA GLY A 82 19.51 -10.33 18.80
C GLY A 82 19.50 -9.50 17.51
N HIS A 83 20.14 -10.01 16.44
CA HIS A 83 20.11 -9.34 15.13
C HIS A 83 18.72 -9.38 14.50
N ALA A 84 17.99 -10.49 14.65
CA ALA A 84 16.62 -10.60 14.17
C ALA A 84 15.68 -9.59 14.88
N ARG A 85 15.81 -9.45 16.22
CA ARG A 85 15.02 -8.48 17.00
C ARG A 85 15.33 -7.04 16.58
N TRP A 86 16.60 -6.69 16.40
CA TRP A 86 16.98 -5.37 15.90
C TRP A 86 16.47 -5.10 14.48
N ALA A 87 16.54 -6.10 13.59
CA ALA A 87 16.00 -5.98 12.24
C ALA A 87 14.49 -5.67 12.25
N LEU A 88 13.72 -6.32 13.16
CA LEU A 88 12.30 -6.04 13.35
C LEU A 88 12.05 -4.63 13.89
N TYR A 89 12.80 -4.17 14.90
CA TYR A 89 12.64 -2.82 15.43
C TYR A 89 12.96 -1.74 14.39
N LEU A 90 14.00 -1.93 13.58
CA LEU A 90 14.34 -1.02 12.48
C LEU A 90 13.25 -1.00 11.40
N ASN A 91 12.67 -2.16 11.09
CA ASN A 91 11.56 -2.25 10.15
C ASN A 91 10.32 -1.51 10.68
N LEU A 92 10.01 -1.70 11.97
CA LEU A 92 8.91 -0.99 12.63
C LEU A 92 9.14 0.52 12.59
N LEU A 93 10.31 1.01 13.02
CA LEU A 93 10.65 2.43 12.97
C LEU A 93 10.47 3.01 11.57
N GLY A 94 10.96 2.32 10.54
CA GLY A 94 10.83 2.74 9.15
C GLY A 94 9.37 2.82 8.69
N LEU A 95 8.52 1.87 9.09
CA LEU A 95 7.10 1.89 8.82
C LEU A 95 6.41 3.10 9.46
N TRP A 96 6.69 3.38 10.74
CA TRP A 96 6.13 4.55 11.44
C TRP A 96 6.50 5.86 10.74
N ILE A 97 7.75 6.01 10.32
CA ILE A 97 8.21 7.20 9.57
C ILE A 97 7.45 7.34 8.26
N ILE A 98 7.33 6.27 7.46
CA ILE A 98 6.64 6.32 6.17
C ILE A 98 5.14 6.63 6.35
N LEU A 99 4.48 6.01 7.33
CA LEU A 99 3.07 6.27 7.62
C LEU A 99 2.85 7.72 8.04
N PHE A 100 3.70 8.24 8.92
CA PHE A 100 3.64 9.65 9.32
C PHE A 100 3.80 10.58 8.11
N CYS A 101 4.82 10.36 7.29
CA CYS A 101 5.03 11.15 6.07
C CYS A 101 3.84 11.05 5.09
N ALA A 102 3.24 9.87 4.94
CA ALA A 102 2.09 9.65 4.07
C ALA A 102 0.85 10.42 4.56
N VAL A 103 0.58 10.43 5.86
CA VAL A 103 -0.53 11.19 6.46
C VAL A 103 -0.36 12.69 6.20
N ILE A 104 0.83 13.24 6.50
CA ILE A 104 1.08 14.67 6.26
C ILE A 104 1.00 15.00 4.76
N SER A 105 1.52 14.15 3.88
CA SER A 105 1.39 14.33 2.43
C SER A 105 -0.08 14.33 1.97
N GLY A 106 -0.92 13.48 2.56
CA GLY A 106 -2.36 13.48 2.31
C GLY A 106 -3.06 14.76 2.74
N LEU A 107 -2.68 15.34 3.89
CA LEU A 107 -3.20 16.64 4.35
C LEU A 107 -2.76 17.80 3.46
N ILE A 108 -1.52 17.79 2.99
CA ILE A 108 -1.01 18.77 2.03
C ILE A 108 -1.80 18.66 0.72
N MET A 109 -1.97 17.44 0.20
CA MET A 109 -2.75 17.20 -1.02
C MET A 109 -4.21 17.67 -0.85
N TYR A 110 -4.83 17.41 0.29
CA TYR A 110 -6.17 17.92 0.62
C TYR A 110 -6.23 19.46 0.61
N THR A 111 -5.23 20.12 1.19
CA THR A 111 -5.16 21.58 1.22
C THR A 111 -4.98 22.15 -0.20
N PHE A 112 -4.10 21.54 -0.98
CA PHE A 112 -3.81 21.92 -2.36
C PHE A 112 -5.06 21.81 -3.26
N TYR A 113 -5.84 20.73 -3.12
CA TYR A 113 -7.07 20.50 -3.88
C TYR A 113 -8.34 21.01 -3.20
N SER A 114 -8.24 21.76 -2.11
CA SER A 114 -9.40 22.25 -1.35
C SER A 114 -10.39 23.08 -2.18
N ARG A 115 -9.92 23.73 -3.25
CA ARG A 115 -10.73 24.56 -4.14
C ARG A 115 -11.05 23.92 -5.50
N CYS A 116 -10.17 23.06 -6.00
CA CYS A 116 -10.32 22.35 -7.28
C CYS A 116 -9.86 20.91 -7.08
N ASP A 117 -10.80 20.00 -6.87
CA ASP A 117 -10.51 18.59 -6.70
C ASP A 117 -10.51 17.86 -8.05
N PRO A 118 -9.37 17.34 -8.52
CA PRO A 118 -9.26 16.63 -9.80
C PRO A 118 -10.07 15.32 -9.85
N TRP A 119 -10.48 14.78 -8.70
CA TRP A 119 -11.42 13.67 -8.61
C TRP A 119 -12.81 14.09 -9.06
N SER A 120 -13.32 15.16 -8.47
CA SER A 120 -14.68 15.66 -8.70
C SER A 120 -14.85 16.27 -10.10
N THR A 121 -13.77 16.75 -10.71
CA THR A 121 -13.77 17.28 -12.09
C THR A 121 -13.57 16.19 -13.16
N GLY A 122 -13.43 14.92 -12.77
CA GLY A 122 -13.24 13.78 -13.69
C GLY A 122 -11.86 13.72 -14.35
N SER A 123 -10.89 14.50 -13.88
CA SER A 123 -9.50 14.45 -14.36
C SER A 123 -8.74 13.21 -13.87
N VAL A 124 -9.21 12.58 -12.79
CA VAL A 124 -8.67 11.34 -12.22
C VAL A 124 -9.78 10.28 -12.13
N SER A 125 -9.50 9.05 -12.58
CA SER A 125 -10.52 7.97 -12.66
C SER A 125 -10.60 7.07 -11.43
N ALA A 126 -9.52 6.93 -10.65
CA ALA A 126 -9.56 6.25 -9.34
C ALA A 126 -8.92 7.08 -8.21
N PRO A 127 -9.41 7.02 -6.94
CA PRO A 127 -8.84 7.80 -5.84
C PRO A 127 -7.36 7.48 -5.59
N ASP A 128 -6.94 6.24 -5.86
CA ASP A 128 -5.55 5.78 -5.71
C ASP A 128 -4.57 6.48 -6.67
N GLN A 129 -5.07 7.12 -7.73
CA GLN A 129 -4.28 7.87 -8.70
C GLN A 129 -4.05 9.33 -8.29
N LEU A 130 -4.74 9.84 -7.27
CA LEU A 130 -4.63 11.23 -6.81
C LEU A 130 -3.21 11.59 -6.37
N MET A 131 -2.56 10.72 -5.59
CA MET A 131 -1.22 10.98 -5.08
C MET A 131 -0.18 11.02 -6.21
N PRO A 132 -0.10 10.04 -7.13
CA PRO A 132 0.74 10.17 -8.32
C PRO A 132 0.44 11.43 -9.16
N TYR A 133 -0.84 11.76 -9.37
CA TYR A 133 -1.25 12.94 -10.12
C TYR A 133 -0.75 14.24 -9.45
N PHE A 134 -0.94 14.35 -8.14
CA PHE A 134 -0.43 15.43 -7.32
C PHE A 134 1.09 15.60 -7.45
N VAL A 135 1.85 14.51 -7.34
CA VAL A 135 3.31 14.55 -7.51
C VAL A 135 3.72 15.06 -8.89
N MET A 136 3.03 14.65 -9.96
CA MET A 136 3.29 15.15 -11.31
C MET A 136 3.08 16.66 -11.40
N GLU A 137 2.07 17.20 -10.71
CA GLU A 137 1.73 18.62 -10.73
C GLU A 137 2.73 19.47 -9.93
N ILE A 138 3.06 19.06 -8.69
CA ILE A 138 3.97 19.84 -7.82
C ILE A 138 5.44 19.76 -8.26
N LEU A 139 5.86 18.64 -8.86
CA LEU A 139 7.25 18.41 -9.30
C LEU A 139 7.43 18.58 -10.81
N GLY A 140 6.42 19.03 -11.56
CA GLY A 140 6.47 19.16 -13.02
C GLY A 140 7.58 20.07 -13.55
N ALA A 141 8.07 21.00 -12.74
CA ALA A 141 9.21 21.86 -13.07
C ALA A 141 10.57 21.11 -13.07
N PHE A 142 10.64 19.93 -12.45
CA PHE A 142 11.86 19.13 -12.32
C PHE A 142 11.72 17.84 -13.12
N PRO A 143 12.18 17.82 -14.39
CA PRO A 143 12.06 16.64 -15.23
C PRO A 143 12.77 15.44 -14.56
N GLY A 144 12.10 14.29 -14.54
CA GLY A 144 12.61 13.03 -13.97
C GLY A 144 12.23 12.77 -12.51
N LEU A 145 12.02 13.79 -11.66
CA LEU A 145 11.64 13.59 -10.25
C LEU A 145 10.26 12.92 -10.08
N PRO A 146 9.19 13.32 -10.81
CA PRO A 146 7.92 12.61 -10.74
C PRO A 146 8.03 11.14 -11.16
N GLY A 147 8.78 10.87 -12.24
CA GLY A 147 9.04 9.52 -12.73
C GLY A 147 9.79 8.67 -11.71
N LEU A 148 10.78 9.26 -11.03
CA LEU A 148 11.50 8.62 -9.93
C LEU A 148 10.55 8.26 -8.78
N PHE A 149 9.68 9.18 -8.35
CA PHE A 149 8.70 8.91 -7.28
C PHE A 149 7.80 7.72 -7.63
N VAL A 150 7.23 7.72 -8.83
CA VAL A 150 6.36 6.63 -9.31
C VAL A 150 7.14 5.31 -9.40
N ALA A 151 8.35 5.32 -9.96
CA ALA A 151 9.21 4.14 -10.02
C ALA A 151 9.52 3.57 -8.63
N CYS A 152 9.74 4.43 -7.63
CA CYS A 152 10.02 4.02 -6.26
C CYS A 152 8.79 3.41 -5.57
N ALA A 153 7.61 3.99 -5.78
CA ALA A 153 6.35 3.43 -5.27
C ALA A 153 6.10 2.03 -5.85
N PHE A 154 6.25 1.87 -7.18
CA PHE A 154 6.12 0.57 -7.83
C PHE A 154 7.18 -0.42 -7.36
N SER A 155 8.44 0.00 -7.24
CA SER A 155 9.51 -0.87 -6.73
C SER A 155 9.22 -1.36 -5.31
N GLY A 156 8.69 -0.49 -4.44
CA GLY A 156 8.28 -0.86 -3.08
C GLY A 156 7.21 -1.93 -3.11
N THR A 157 6.12 -1.70 -3.83
CA THR A 157 5.01 -2.65 -3.97
C THR A 157 5.46 -3.98 -4.58
N LEU A 158 6.26 -3.94 -5.65
CA LEU A 158 6.78 -5.13 -6.33
C LEU A 158 7.68 -5.95 -5.41
N SER A 159 8.48 -5.32 -4.54
CA SER A 159 9.32 -6.03 -3.57
C SER A 159 8.49 -6.83 -2.56
N THR A 160 7.38 -6.27 -2.09
CA THR A 160 6.45 -6.95 -1.16
C THR A 160 5.74 -8.09 -1.88
N VAL A 161 5.24 -7.85 -3.10
CA VAL A 161 4.55 -8.88 -3.90
C VAL A 161 5.49 -10.07 -4.18
N ALA A 162 6.72 -9.81 -4.60
CA ALA A 162 7.71 -10.85 -4.85
C ALA A 162 7.99 -11.68 -3.58
N ALA A 163 8.10 -11.03 -2.43
CA ALA A 163 8.30 -11.71 -1.16
C ALA A 163 7.10 -12.60 -0.77
N SER A 164 5.87 -12.12 -0.98
CA SER A 164 4.64 -12.90 -0.74
C SER A 164 4.51 -14.10 -1.68
N ILE A 165 4.90 -13.96 -2.96
CA ILE A 165 4.89 -15.07 -3.91
C ILE A 165 5.92 -16.14 -3.51
N ASN A 166 7.14 -15.72 -3.15
CA ASN A 166 8.17 -16.65 -2.71
C ASN A 166 7.73 -17.40 -1.45
N ALA A 167 7.14 -16.68 -0.49
CA ALA A 167 6.57 -17.29 0.71
C ALA A 167 5.48 -18.31 0.38
N LEU A 168 4.52 -17.95 -0.50
CA LEU A 168 3.46 -18.86 -0.93
C LEU A 168 4.01 -20.12 -1.60
N ALA A 169 5.01 -19.98 -2.48
CA ALA A 169 5.64 -21.11 -3.15
C ALA A 169 6.36 -22.02 -2.14
N THR A 170 7.07 -21.47 -1.15
CA THR A 170 7.69 -22.26 -0.09
C THR A 170 6.65 -23.02 0.74
N VAL A 171 5.59 -22.34 1.19
CA VAL A 171 4.53 -22.98 1.98
C VAL A 171 3.85 -24.09 1.16
N THR A 172 3.54 -23.83 -0.11
CA THR A 172 2.94 -24.85 -0.99
C THR A 172 3.86 -26.07 -1.15
N TYR A 173 5.17 -25.86 -1.27
CA TYR A 173 6.13 -26.94 -1.39
C TYR A 173 6.21 -27.77 -0.10
N GLU A 174 6.33 -27.13 1.06
CA GLU A 174 6.46 -27.83 2.35
C GLU A 174 5.17 -28.53 2.78
N ASP A 175 4.01 -27.93 2.52
CA ASP A 175 2.74 -28.48 3.00
C ASP A 175 2.22 -29.61 2.10
N PHE A 176 2.47 -29.55 0.79
CA PHE A 176 1.91 -30.52 -0.16
C PHE A 176 2.99 -31.39 -0.82
N VAL A 177 4.07 -30.80 -1.32
CA VAL A 177 5.02 -31.52 -2.18
C VAL A 177 5.95 -32.41 -1.35
N SER A 178 6.56 -31.89 -0.28
CA SER A 178 7.48 -32.66 0.56
C SER A 178 6.78 -33.77 1.34
N GLN A 179 5.50 -33.56 1.69
CA GLN A 179 4.63 -34.57 2.31
C GLN A 179 4.25 -35.69 1.34
N CYS A 180 3.90 -35.36 0.08
CA CYS A 180 3.54 -36.36 -0.93
C CYS A 180 4.74 -37.15 -1.48
N PHE A 181 5.94 -36.56 -1.46
CA PHE A 181 7.13 -37.18 -2.02
C PHE A 181 8.35 -37.02 -1.09
N ARG A 182 8.54 -37.99 -0.20
CA ARG A 182 9.57 -37.99 0.84
C ARG A 182 11.02 -38.17 0.35
N ASP A 183 11.23 -38.68 -0.86
CA ASP A 183 12.56 -39.02 -1.43
C ASP A 183 12.92 -38.17 -2.67
N LEU A 184 12.73 -36.84 -2.61
CA LEU A 184 13.20 -35.97 -3.70
C LEU A 184 14.68 -35.61 -3.57
N SER A 185 15.42 -35.85 -4.66
CA SER A 185 16.76 -35.28 -4.85
C SER A 185 16.73 -33.74 -4.79
N ASN A 186 17.71 -33.13 -4.12
CA ASN A 186 17.86 -31.66 -3.97
C ASN A 186 17.76 -30.88 -5.30
N ARG A 187 18.12 -31.49 -6.44
CA ARG A 187 17.96 -30.85 -7.76
C ARG A 187 16.51 -30.80 -8.22
N ALA A 188 15.73 -31.86 -7.99
CA ALA A 188 14.32 -31.91 -8.35
C ALA A 188 13.48 -30.97 -7.46
N ALA A 189 13.77 -30.93 -6.16
CA ALA A 189 13.16 -30.00 -5.20
C ALA A 189 13.32 -28.52 -5.63
N ASN A 190 14.54 -28.14 -6.04
CA ASN A 190 14.84 -26.79 -6.53
C ASN A 190 14.13 -26.47 -7.86
N TRP A 191 14.01 -27.43 -8.77
CA TRP A 191 13.29 -27.24 -10.03
C TRP A 191 11.78 -27.10 -9.82
N ILE A 192 11.20 -27.90 -8.93
CA ILE A 192 9.77 -27.82 -8.58
C ILE A 192 9.45 -26.51 -7.86
N SER A 193 10.29 -26.07 -6.92
CA SER A 193 10.12 -24.76 -6.26
C SER A 193 10.18 -23.61 -7.26
N LYS A 194 11.10 -23.64 -8.24
CA LYS A 194 11.16 -22.64 -9.32
C LYS A 194 9.93 -22.69 -10.23
N ALA A 195 9.44 -23.88 -10.57
CA ALA A 195 8.24 -24.06 -11.37
C ALA A 195 6.99 -23.54 -10.65
N LEU A 196 6.86 -23.80 -9.35
CA LEU A 196 5.79 -23.27 -8.49
C LEU A 196 5.82 -21.75 -8.38
N CYS A 197 6.99 -21.14 -8.20
CA CYS A 197 7.14 -19.68 -8.26
C CYS A 197 6.69 -19.12 -9.61
N LYS A 198 7.06 -19.77 -10.73
CA LYS A 198 6.66 -19.33 -12.07
C LYS A 198 5.14 -19.48 -12.28
N TYR A 199 4.56 -20.57 -11.81
CA TYR A 199 3.13 -20.84 -11.88
C TYR A 199 2.33 -19.83 -11.07
N THR A 200 2.70 -19.57 -9.82
CA THR A 200 2.03 -18.59 -8.95
C THR A 200 2.13 -17.16 -9.51
N GLN A 201 3.28 -16.77 -10.08
CA GLN A 201 3.43 -15.51 -10.81
C GLN A 201 2.49 -15.43 -12.02
N CYS A 202 2.37 -16.50 -12.80
CA CYS A 202 1.49 -16.57 -13.97
C CYS A 202 0.02 -16.43 -13.57
N VAL A 203 -0.43 -17.15 -12.53
CA VAL A 203 -1.82 -17.09 -12.04
C VAL A 203 -2.17 -15.69 -11.51
N GLN A 204 -1.26 -15.04 -10.77
CA GLN A 204 -1.48 -13.66 -10.32
C GLN A 204 -1.48 -12.66 -11.49
N GLY A 205 -0.64 -12.86 -12.50
CA GLY A 205 -0.63 -12.08 -13.73
C GLY A 205 -1.94 -12.19 -14.50
N ILE A 206 -2.48 -13.41 -14.63
CA ILE A 206 -3.76 -13.68 -15.28
C ILE A 206 -4.91 -13.02 -14.50
N LYS A 207 -4.97 -13.18 -13.16
CA LYS A 207 -5.99 -12.51 -12.34
C LYS A 207 -5.96 -10.97 -12.46
N ARG A 208 -4.77 -10.36 -12.52
CA ARG A 208 -4.65 -8.92 -12.78
C ARG A 208 -5.13 -8.54 -14.19
N GLY A 209 -4.85 -9.36 -15.20
CA GLY A 209 -5.38 -9.19 -16.55
C GLY A 209 -6.91 -9.26 -16.63
N TYR A 210 -7.54 -10.14 -15.84
CA TYR A 210 -9.00 -10.22 -15.73
C TYR A 210 -9.62 -9.05 -14.96
N ALA A 211 -8.94 -8.54 -13.93
CA ALA A 211 -9.39 -7.37 -13.16
C ALA A 211 -9.31 -6.06 -13.99
N HIS A 212 -8.38 -5.98 -14.95
CA HIS A 212 -8.24 -4.84 -15.87
C HIS A 212 -8.93 -5.11 -17.22
N ASN A 213 -10.13 -5.70 -17.17
CA ASN A 213 -10.96 -5.91 -18.36
C ASN A 213 -11.79 -4.63 -18.62
N PRO A 214 -11.58 -3.93 -19.75
CA PRO A 214 -12.28 -2.68 -20.06
C PRO A 214 -13.82 -2.81 -20.13
N ASN A 215 -14.35 -4.03 -20.23
CA ASN A 215 -15.79 -4.31 -20.20
C ASN A 215 -16.40 -4.37 -18.78
N ILE A 216 -15.60 -4.59 -17.73
CA ILE A 216 -16.05 -4.58 -16.33
C ILE A 216 -15.97 -3.15 -15.77
N ASP A 217 -14.89 -2.42 -16.09
CA ASP A 217 -14.70 -1.02 -15.70
C ASP A 217 -15.77 -0.07 -16.29
N SER A 218 -16.32 -0.39 -17.47
CA SER A 218 -17.44 0.34 -18.06
C SER A 218 -18.77 0.06 -17.35
N TYR A 219 -18.98 -1.18 -16.91
CA TYR A 219 -20.18 -1.59 -16.17
C TYR A 219 -20.27 -0.95 -14.77
N GLU A 220 -19.13 -0.81 -14.07
CA GLU A 220 -19.07 -0.10 -12.78
C GLU A 220 -19.23 1.42 -12.93
N ARG A 221 -18.69 2.00 -14.01
CA ARG A 221 -18.88 3.44 -14.34
C ARG A 221 -20.35 3.79 -14.60
N HIS A 222 -21.11 2.91 -15.24
CA HIS A 222 -22.55 3.09 -15.44
C HIS A 222 -23.35 2.96 -14.13
N ARG A 223 -22.87 2.15 -13.18
CA ARG A 223 -23.53 1.97 -11.88
C ARG A 223 -23.34 3.18 -10.97
N GLN A 224 -22.18 3.83 -10.99
CA GLN A 224 -21.91 5.05 -10.22
C GLN A 224 -22.63 6.30 -10.77
N ASN A 225 -22.93 6.35 -12.07
CA ASN A 225 -23.68 7.45 -12.70
C ASN A 225 -25.20 7.23 -12.80
N SER A 226 -25.74 6.18 -12.18
CA SER A 226 -27.19 5.91 -12.18
C SER A 226 -27.90 6.75 -11.10
N PRO A 227 -28.97 7.52 -11.40
CA PRO A 227 -29.63 8.44 -10.47
C PRO A 227 -30.29 7.82 -9.22
N SER A 228 -30.26 6.50 -9.06
CA SER A 228 -30.96 5.77 -8.00
C SER A 228 -30.16 5.64 -6.68
N ALA A 229 -28.94 6.15 -6.59
CA ALA A 229 -28.10 6.04 -5.39
C ALA A 229 -28.23 7.22 -4.39
N ILE A 230 -29.12 8.19 -4.62
CA ILE A 230 -29.24 9.40 -3.77
C ILE A 230 -30.32 9.26 -2.66
N SER A 231 -31.12 8.18 -2.62
CA SER A 231 -32.27 8.09 -1.69
C SER A 231 -32.09 7.14 -0.49
N GLY A 232 -30.87 6.89 0.00
CA GLY A 232 -30.68 5.88 1.05
C GLY A 232 -29.47 6.06 1.96
N SER A 233 -29.28 7.24 2.53
CA SER A 233 -28.41 7.40 3.71
C SER A 233 -28.57 8.81 4.30
N ILE A 234 -29.54 8.94 5.22
CA ILE A 234 -29.38 9.76 6.43
C ILE A 234 -28.88 8.79 7.50
#